data_AF-N1ZZM9-F1
#
_entry.id   AF-N1ZZM9-F1
#
_cell.length_a   1.000
_cell.length_b   1.000
_cell.length_c   1.000
_cell.angle_alpha   90.00
_cell.angle_beta   90.00
_cell.angle_gamma   90.00
#
_symmetry.space_group_name_H-M   'P 1'
#
loop_
_entity.id
_entity.type
_entity.pdbx_description
1 polymer ?
#
loop_
_entity_poly.entity_id
_entity_poly.type
_entity_poly.pdbx_seq_one_letter_code
_entity_poly.pdbx_strand_id
1 'polypeptide(L)' 'MRKDAKKYMNSVIQTIVSKYNMSEIESYRLVKKSFLYDSLLKFSDETIHDDIETNADFVYEDYTSGNLMEM' A
#
# COMPACT_ATOMS: atom_id res chain seq x y z
N MET A 1 7.66 1.74 -12.30
CA MET A 1 6.26 2.08 -11.96
C MET A 1 5.84 3.34 -12.71
N ARG A 2 4.64 3.35 -13.30
CA ARG A 2 4.06 4.50 -14.01
C ARG A 2 3.72 5.66 -13.06
N LYS A 3 3.51 6.86 -13.60
CA LYS A 3 3.32 8.09 -12.79
C LYS A 3 2.00 8.07 -12.01
N ASP A 4 0.94 7.58 -12.63
CA ASP A 4 -0.39 7.32 -12.05
C ASP A 4 -0.34 6.28 -10.93
N ALA A 5 0.26 5.11 -11.18
CA ALA A 5 0.46 4.07 -10.17
C ALA A 5 1.28 4.58 -8.97
N LYS A 6 2.30 5.41 -9.20
CA LYS A 6 3.07 6.03 -8.11
C LYS A 6 2.23 7.02 -7.29
N LYS A 7 1.34 7.79 -7.94
CA LYS A 7 0.42 8.69 -7.24
C LYS A 7 -0.57 7.90 -6.39
N TYR A 8 -1.14 6.83 -6.94
CA TYR A 8 -2.03 5.93 -6.22
C TYR A 8 -1.34 5.34 -4.98
N MET A 9 -0.14 4.77 -5.16
CA MET A 9 0.67 4.22 -4.06
C MET A 9 0.90 5.26 -2.96
N ASN A 10 1.25 6.50 -3.34
CA ASN A 10 1.45 7.57 -2.38
C ASN A 10 0.16 7.92 -1.64
N SER A 11 -0.99 7.92 -2.30
CA SER A 11 -2.29 8.13 -1.63
C SER A 11 -2.56 7.03 -0.60
N VAL A 12 -2.31 5.76 -0.93
CA VAL A 12 -2.44 4.66 0.04
C VAL A 12 -1.49 4.84 1.23
N ILE A 13 -0.24 5.21 0.99
CA ILE A 13 0.73 5.49 2.07
C ILE A 13 0.22 6.59 3.00
N GLN A 14 -0.30 7.69 2.46
CA GLN A 14 -0.84 8.80 3.27
C GLN A 14 -2.09 8.39 4.04
N THR A 15 -2.94 7.53 3.48
CA THR A 15 -4.07 6.94 4.20
C THR A 15 -3.60 6.08 5.37
N ILE A 16 -2.57 5.24 5.19
CA ILE A 16 -2.01 4.43 6.28
C ILE A 16 -1.44 5.33 7.39
N VAL A 17 -0.66 6.35 7.03
CA VAL A 17 -0.09 7.32 7.98
C VAL A 17 -1.20 7.95 8.82
N SER A 18 -2.25 8.47 8.18
CA SER A 18 -3.31 9.19 8.87
C SER A 18 -4.28 8.31 9.65
N LYS A 19 -4.66 7.14 9.10
CA LYS A 19 -5.64 6.22 9.72
C LYS A 19 -5.05 5.39 10.85
N TYR A 20 -3.79 4.96 10.72
CA TYR A 20 -3.13 4.05 11.66
C TYR A 20 -2.01 4.69 12.47
N ASN A 21 -1.82 6.00 12.34
CA ASN A 21 -0.79 6.78 13.05
C ASN A 21 0.63 6.20 12.89
N MET A 22 0.93 5.71 11.69
CA MET A 22 2.23 5.15 11.34
C MET A 22 3.15 6.23 10.78
N SER A 23 4.47 6.04 10.90
CA SER A 23 5.41 6.94 10.22
C SER A 23 5.32 6.76 8.70
N GLU A 24 5.62 7.82 7.94
CA GLU A 24 5.66 7.75 6.48
C GLU A 24 6.69 6.72 5.98
N ILE A 25 7.83 6.59 6.68
CA ILE A 25 8.89 5.64 6.34
C ILE A 25 8.41 4.20 6.53
N GLU A 26 7.73 3.89 7.64
CA GLU A 26 7.18 2.55 7.89
C GLU A 26 6.06 2.24 6.92
N SER A 27 5.13 3.17 6.70
CA SER A 27 4.02 3.01 5.77
C SER A 27 4.51 2.75 4.34
N TYR A 28 5.55 3.48 3.90
CA TYR A 28 6.21 3.22 2.62
C TYR A 28 6.82 1.81 2.54
N ARG A 29 7.47 1.34 3.61
CA ARG A 29 8.04 -0.01 3.69
C ARG A 29 6.97 -1.09 3.64
N LEU A 30 5.85 -0.90 4.36
CA LEU A 30 4.73 -1.84 4.36
C LEU A 30 4.13 -1.97 2.96
N VAL A 31 3.79 -0.85 2.33
CA VAL A 31 3.23 -0.87 0.98
C VAL A 31 4.18 -1.58 0.03
N LYS A 32 5.48 -1.29 0.08
CA LYS A 32 6.48 -1.95 -0.77
C LYS A 32 6.62 -3.46 -0.57
N LYS A 33 6.35 -3.96 0.64
CA LYS A 33 6.39 -5.39 0.96
C LYS A 33 5.06 -6.11 0.72
N SER A 34 3.97 -5.35 0.55
CA SER A 34 2.62 -5.89 0.42
C SER A 34 2.29 -6.35 -1.01
N PHE A 35 1.18 -7.09 -1.12
CA PHE A 35 0.57 -7.47 -2.41
C PHE A 35 0.30 -6.26 -3.32
N LEU A 36 0.04 -5.09 -2.73
CA LEU A 36 -0.33 -3.89 -3.48
C LEU A 36 0.82 -3.40 -4.36
N TYR A 37 2.07 -3.47 -3.88
CA TYR A 37 3.21 -3.05 -4.69
C TYR A 37 3.37 -3.92 -5.93
N ASP A 38 3.22 -5.23 -5.75
CA ASP A 38 3.24 -6.21 -6.84
C ASP A 38 2.11 -5.97 -7.85
N SER A 39 0.91 -5.68 -7.36
CA SER A 39 -0.27 -5.38 -8.18
C SER A 39 -0.05 -4.10 -9.00
N LEU A 40 0.50 -3.05 -8.40
CA LEU A 40 0.84 -1.81 -9.09
C LEU A 40 1.97 -1.95 -10.13
N LEU A 41 2.81 -2.98 -10.03
CA LEU A 41 3.83 -3.28 -11.04
C LEU A 41 3.29 -4.11 -12.21
N LYS A 42 2.40 -5.06 -11.93
CA LYS A 42 1.93 -6.06 -12.91
C LYS A 42 0.60 -5.67 -13.58
N PHE A 43 -0.29 -5.01 -12.84
CA PHE A 43 -1.69 -4.73 -13.21
C PHE A 43 -2.04 -3.28 -12.89
N SER A 44 -1.19 -2.35 -13.35
CA SER A 44 -1.30 -0.95 -12.95
C SER A 44 -2.58 -0.28 -13.45
N ASP A 45 -3.11 -0.66 -14.60
CA ASP A 45 -4.29 -0.02 -15.17
C ASP A 45 -5.56 -0.45 -14.41
N GLU A 46 -5.58 -1.66 -13.84
CA GLU A 46 -6.67 -2.15 -13.00
C GLU A 46 -6.55 -1.61 -11.56
N THR A 47 -5.37 -1.76 -10.95
CA THR A 47 -5.15 -1.49 -9.51
C THR A 47 -5.38 -0.03 -9.14
N ILE A 48 -5.10 0.93 -10.05
CA ILE A 48 -5.26 2.36 -9.75
C ILE A 48 -6.73 2.80 -9.61
N HIS A 49 -7.68 1.95 -9.99
CA HIS A 49 -9.11 2.20 -9.86
C HIS A 49 -9.70 1.62 -8.57
N ASP A 50 -8.94 0.80 -7.84
CA ASP A 50 -9.37 0.23 -6.57
C ASP A 50 -9.47 1.30 -5.49
N ASP A 51 -10.34 1.08 -4.51
CA ASP A 51 -10.50 2.00 -3.40
C ASP A 51 -9.23 2.10 -2.55
N ILE A 52 -8.77 3.33 -2.35
CA ILE A 52 -7.51 3.63 -1.66
C ILE A 52 -7.58 3.23 -0.18
N GLU A 53 -8.73 3.45 0.47
CA GLU A 53 -8.89 3.16 1.90
C GLU A 53 -8.93 1.66 2.13
N THR A 54 -9.66 0.92 1.30
CA THR A 54 -9.71 -0.55 1.31
C THR A 54 -8.32 -1.16 1.14
N ASN A 55 -7.53 -0.67 0.19
CA ASN A 55 -6.16 -1.14 0.00
C ASN A 55 -5.22 -0.74 1.15
N ALA A 56 -5.43 0.42 1.79
CA ALA A 56 -4.71 0.78 3.01
C ALA A 56 -5.02 -0.18 4.17
N ASP A 57 -6.29 -0.59 4.29
CA ASP A 57 -6.75 -1.53 5.33
C ASP A 57 -6.16 -2.92 5.12
N PHE A 58 -6.17 -3.44 3.90
CA PHE A 58 -5.56 -4.73 3.59
C PHE A 58 -4.05 -4.76 3.86
N VAL A 59 -3.32 -3.70 3.46
CA VAL A 59 -1.87 -3.61 3.74
C VAL A 59 -1.61 -3.58 5.25
N TYR A 60 -2.44 -2.88 6.02
CA TYR A 60 -2.28 -2.80 7.47
C TYR A 60 -2.70 -4.11 8.18
N GLU A 61 -3.75 -4.78 7.71
CA GLU A 61 -4.18 -6.09 8.21
C GLU A 61 -3.09 -7.14 8.00
N ASP A 62 -2.48 -7.19 6.81
CA ASP A 62 -1.35 -8.09 6.52
C ASP A 62 -0.14 -7.80 7.42
N TYR A 63 0.12 -6.52 7.71
CA TYR A 63 1.17 -6.14 8.65
C TYR A 63 0.90 -6.65 10.07
N THR A 64 -0.29 -6.35 10.60
CA THR A 64 -0.66 -6.70 11.98
C THR A 64 -0.85 -8.19 12.20
N SER A 65 -1.22 -8.93 11.15
CA SER A 65 -1.28 -10.38 11.14
C SER A 65 0.10 -11.06 11.07
N GLY A 66 1.17 -10.28 10.88
CA GLY A 66 2.55 -10.80 10.79
C GLY A 66 2.96 -11.26 9.38
N ASN A 67 2.05 -11.21 8.40
CA ASN A 67 2.31 -11.67 7.02
C ASN A 67 3.42 -10.86 6.32
N LEU A 68 3.65 -9.62 6.76
CA LEU A 68 4.71 -8.74 6.21
C LEU A 68 6.02 -8.77 7.02
N MET A 69 6.11 -9.57 8.09
CA MET A 69 7.29 -9.62 8.97
C MET A 69 8.35 -10.64 8.54
N GLU A 70 8.01 -11.63 7.70
CA GLU A 70 8.92 -12.73 7.30
C GLU A 70 9.46 -12.68 5.85
N MET A 71 9.23 -11.59 5.10
CA MET A 71 9.78 -11.40 3.74
C MET A 71 10.96 -10.43 3.69
#